data_AF-A0A1G3AU30-F1
#
_entry.id   AF-A0A1G3AU30-F1
#
_cell.length_a   1.000
_cell.length_b   1.000
_cell.length_c   1.000
_cell.angle_alpha   90.00
_cell.angle_beta   90.00
_cell.angle_gamma   90.00
#
_symmetry.space_group_name_H-M   'P 1'
#
loop_
_entity.id
_entity.type
_entity.pdbx_description
1 polymer ?
#
loop_
_entity_poly.entity_id
_entity_poly.type
_entity_poly.pdbx_seq_one_letter_code
_entity_poly.pdbx_strand_id
1 'polypeptide(L)'
;MDAFLSNGNASAFIVRDTGDLLAAWGILHLRSPGATPQYNGSCEAANGSHTKNTNDQAALAGHPDHWTSKDLQQARMIRNRLGRWIPKIILMRAQADITAAIMTVMALLAGAVPTWGGERDGGGPAAQETVVRAANGEDSSPRQLERLVFLSHPYAWELQFARHPESAETYRWANFSAANLVAMERRVSSRWPQEIRKLGSKDALILNYFGGRPPDAELEKGPIAPLLRAAREHLGDRYLLLFGTQPRNEWGREIQRQLRERGYTYDPAMVLTESWGQSTEGCVVNFAAHFAEGMGLAKGFPMRYELTFPDAPFAMTGNFLERVALGDSDVSLYLSESKEGRSFAIFFPGVLRDGESNRYVELVVDPASVEFTNKKGEPVTVPREEGRFRVPLYVDGYGLPVYIWEKDIKAPALKAALAAARVSPRAPE
;
A
#
# COMPACT_ATOMS: atom_id res chain seq x y z
N MET A 1 -26.75 16.85 -9.75
CA MET A 1 -27.05 16.20 -8.45
C MET A 1 -25.71 15.66 -7.99
N ASP A 2 -25.05 16.41 -7.11
CA ASP A 2 -23.58 16.34 -7.01
C ASP A 2 -23.12 15.74 -5.67
N ALA A 3 -24.05 15.43 -4.77
CA ALA A 3 -23.79 14.83 -3.47
C ALA A 3 -24.94 13.91 -3.03
N PHE A 4 -24.60 12.86 -2.29
CA PHE A 4 -25.56 12.00 -1.59
C PHE A 4 -25.15 11.81 -0.14
N LEU A 5 -26.12 11.57 0.74
CA LEU A 5 -25.93 11.22 2.14
C LEU A 5 -26.65 9.90 2.42
N SER A 6 -25.91 8.91 2.88
CA SER A 6 -26.44 7.61 3.30
C SER A 6 -26.51 7.51 4.83
N ASN A 7 -27.66 7.14 5.39
CA ASN A 7 -27.84 6.96 6.83
C ASN A 7 -28.86 5.87 7.18
N GLY A 8 -28.87 5.45 8.45
CA GLY A 8 -29.84 4.51 8.99
C GLY A 8 -31.22 5.15 9.26
N ASN A 9 -32.18 4.30 9.65
CA ASN A 9 -33.57 4.71 9.90
C ASN A 9 -33.81 5.28 11.30
N ALA A 10 -32.83 5.98 11.88
CA ALA A 10 -33.06 6.67 13.15
C ALA A 10 -34.06 7.82 12.93
N SER A 11 -34.94 8.07 13.91
CA SER A 11 -36.00 9.09 13.80
C SER A 11 -35.45 10.48 13.43
N ALA A 12 -34.26 10.83 13.94
CA ALA A 12 -33.57 12.08 13.61
C ALA A 12 -33.22 12.25 12.12
N PHE A 13 -33.17 11.17 11.34
CA PHE A 13 -32.95 11.20 9.88
C PHE A 13 -34.22 10.89 9.08
N ILE A 14 -35.38 10.76 9.73
CA ILE A 14 -36.66 10.50 9.05
C ILE A 14 -37.60 11.72 9.16
N VAL A 15 -37.35 12.63 10.10
CA VAL A 15 -38.13 13.86 10.23
C VAL A 15 -38.08 14.70 8.95
N ARG A 16 -39.22 15.28 8.62
CA ARG A 16 -39.42 16.10 7.42
C ARG A 16 -38.37 17.21 7.30
N ASP A 17 -38.07 17.88 8.41
CA ASP A 17 -37.11 19.00 8.44
C ASP A 17 -35.71 18.59 7.94
N THR A 18 -35.27 17.36 8.23
CA THR A 18 -33.99 16.84 7.72
C THR A 18 -34.06 16.58 6.21
N GLY A 19 -35.18 16.03 5.73
CA GLY A 19 -35.41 15.83 4.30
C GLY A 19 -35.45 17.16 3.52
N ASP A 20 -36.18 18.14 4.04
CA ASP A 20 -36.32 19.49 3.46
C ASP A 20 -34.96 20.22 3.45
N LEU A 21 -34.17 20.08 4.51
CA LEU A 21 -32.80 20.60 4.58
C LEU A 21 -31.90 19.96 3.53
N LEU A 22 -31.86 18.63 3.42
CA LEU A 22 -30.99 17.94 2.45
C LEU A 22 -31.41 18.26 1.01
N ALA A 23 -32.72 18.37 0.74
CA ALA A 23 -33.25 18.76 -0.55
C ALA A 23 -32.88 20.20 -0.94
N ALA A 24 -32.96 21.16 0.01
CA ALA A 24 -32.55 22.54 -0.22
C ALA A 24 -31.06 22.67 -0.58
N TRP A 25 -30.23 21.71 -0.16
CA TRP A 25 -28.81 21.64 -0.46
C TRP A 25 -28.49 20.74 -1.68
N GLY A 26 -29.51 20.20 -2.36
CA GLY A 26 -29.32 19.32 -3.51
C GLY A 26 -28.68 17.97 -3.18
N ILE A 27 -28.77 17.53 -1.93
CA ILE A 27 -28.20 16.27 -1.44
C ILE A 27 -29.26 15.17 -1.55
N LEU A 28 -28.95 14.11 -2.29
CA LEU A 28 -29.81 12.92 -2.32
C LEU A 28 -29.72 12.16 -1.01
N HIS A 29 -30.83 12.06 -0.30
CA HIS A 29 -30.93 11.33 0.96
C HIS A 29 -31.22 9.84 0.72
N LEU A 30 -30.21 9.00 0.93
CA LEU A 30 -30.32 7.55 0.83
C LEU A 30 -30.54 6.96 2.23
N ARG A 31 -31.63 6.21 2.41
CA ARG A 31 -31.91 5.50 3.66
C ARG A 31 -31.55 4.03 3.51
N SER A 32 -30.83 3.50 4.49
CA SER A 32 -30.57 2.07 4.57
C SER A 32 -31.89 1.30 4.69
N PRO A 33 -32.02 0.11 4.08
CA PRO A 33 -33.16 -0.75 4.31
C PRO A 33 -33.38 -1.05 5.80
N GLY A 34 -34.62 -1.36 6.18
CA GLY A 34 -34.93 -1.76 7.55
C GLY A 34 -34.16 -3.02 7.94
N ALA A 35 -33.60 -3.05 9.15
CA ALA A 35 -32.88 -4.20 9.72
C ALA A 35 -31.63 -4.67 8.93
N THR A 36 -30.99 -3.80 8.14
CA THR A 36 -29.74 -4.12 7.43
C THR A 36 -28.55 -3.31 7.96
N PRO A 37 -27.95 -3.71 9.11
CA PRO A 37 -26.83 -2.98 9.71
C PRO A 37 -25.58 -2.92 8.83
N GLN A 38 -25.46 -3.82 7.84
CA GLN A 38 -24.32 -3.88 6.91
C GLN A 38 -24.15 -2.60 6.08
N TYR A 39 -25.24 -1.87 5.82
CA TYR A 39 -25.20 -0.60 5.08
C TYR A 39 -24.54 0.54 5.88
N ASN A 40 -24.42 0.41 7.20
CA ASN A 40 -23.75 1.38 8.06
C ASN A 40 -22.33 0.94 8.46
N GLY A 41 -21.80 -0.14 7.85
CA GLY A 41 -20.55 -0.77 8.28
C GLY A 41 -19.35 0.19 8.32
N SER A 42 -19.26 1.14 7.39
CA SER A 42 -18.20 2.16 7.39
C SER A 42 -18.29 3.13 8.57
N CYS A 43 -19.50 3.51 8.98
CA CYS A 43 -19.74 4.36 10.15
C CYS A 43 -19.45 3.60 11.44
N GLU A 44 -19.90 2.35 11.56
CA GLU A 44 -19.65 1.51 12.74
C GLU A 44 -18.17 1.18 12.91
N ALA A 45 -17.46 0.86 11.82
CA ALA A 45 -16.02 0.65 11.85
C ALA A 45 -15.28 1.94 12.27
N ALA A 46 -15.72 3.11 11.77
CA ALA A 46 -15.17 4.39 12.16
C ALA A 46 -15.42 4.69 13.65
N ASN A 47 -16.61 4.40 14.17
CA ASN A 47 -16.96 4.55 15.59
C ASN A 47 -16.09 3.64 16.47
N GLY A 48 -15.98 2.34 16.13
CA GLY A 48 -15.15 1.39 16.88
C GLY A 48 -13.69 1.84 16.97
N SER A 49 -13.13 2.34 15.87
CA SER A 49 -11.77 2.89 15.86
C SER A 49 -11.62 4.15 16.74
N HIS A 50 -12.61 5.05 16.75
CA HIS A 50 -12.57 6.24 17.62
C HIS A 50 -12.69 5.87 19.08
N THR A 51 -13.61 4.95 19.43
CA THR A 51 -13.77 4.46 20.79
C THR A 51 -12.47 3.85 21.30
N LYS A 52 -11.84 2.97 20.50
CA LYS A 52 -10.56 2.37 20.88
C LYS A 52 -9.47 3.43 21.09
N ASN A 53 -9.28 4.33 20.13
CA ASN A 53 -8.24 5.35 20.25
C ASN A 53 -8.50 6.31 21.41
N THR A 54 -9.77 6.64 21.69
CA THR A 54 -10.16 7.50 22.83
C THR A 54 -9.88 6.79 24.16
N ASN A 55 -10.18 5.49 24.26
CA ASN A 55 -9.79 4.67 25.42
C ASN A 55 -8.27 4.65 25.60
N ASP A 56 -7.52 4.44 24.52
CA ASP A 56 -6.05 4.44 24.59
C ASP A 56 -5.51 5.80 25.08
N GLN A 57 -6.11 6.92 24.64
CA GLN A 57 -5.70 8.26 25.10
C GLN A 57 -6.07 8.52 26.56
N ALA A 58 -7.29 8.14 26.98
CA ALA A 58 -7.72 8.27 28.38
C ALA A 58 -6.84 7.43 29.33
N ALA A 59 -6.46 6.22 28.91
CA ALA A 59 -5.52 5.37 29.65
C ALA A 59 -4.12 6.01 29.74
N LEU A 60 -3.60 6.55 28.63
CA LEU A 60 -2.30 7.25 28.61
C LEU A 60 -2.27 8.51 29.48
N ALA A 61 -3.41 9.18 29.63
CA ALA A 61 -3.56 10.37 30.46
C ALA A 61 -3.83 10.04 31.95
N GLY A 62 -3.87 8.76 32.33
CA GLY A 62 -4.03 8.31 33.71
C GLY A 62 -5.47 8.26 34.21
N HIS A 63 -6.46 8.27 33.31
CA HIS A 63 -7.88 8.22 33.66
C HIS A 63 -8.67 7.28 32.71
N PRO A 64 -8.43 5.95 32.75
CA PRO A 64 -9.02 4.99 31.82
C PRO A 64 -10.56 4.87 31.92
N ASP A 65 -11.15 5.26 33.06
CA ASP A 65 -12.57 5.04 33.35
C ASP A 65 -13.47 6.19 32.86
N HIS A 66 -12.93 7.28 32.33
CA HIS A 66 -13.73 8.36 31.75
C HIS A 66 -13.02 9.07 30.59
N TRP A 67 -13.82 9.61 29.67
CA TRP A 67 -13.33 10.38 28.53
C TRP A 67 -13.45 11.87 28.79
N THR A 68 -12.45 12.61 28.31
CA THR A 68 -12.48 14.05 28.20
C THR A 68 -12.54 14.48 26.74
N SER A 69 -12.96 15.71 26.47
CA SER A 69 -12.88 16.30 25.12
C SER A 69 -11.45 16.28 24.56
N LYS A 70 -10.43 16.30 25.43
CA LYS A 70 -9.02 16.24 25.05
C LYS A 70 -8.66 14.87 24.49
N ASP A 71 -9.11 13.77 25.09
CA ASP A 71 -8.84 12.41 24.61
C ASP A 71 -9.45 12.18 23.23
N LEU A 72 -10.70 12.63 23.07
CA LEU A 72 -11.41 12.54 21.79
C LEU A 72 -10.69 13.38 20.71
N GLN A 73 -10.23 14.59 21.05
CA GLN A 73 -9.50 15.45 20.13
C GLN A 73 -8.14 14.84 19.74
N GLN A 74 -7.43 14.22 20.69
CA GLN A 74 -6.17 13.50 20.42
C GLN A 74 -6.41 12.26 19.57
N ALA A 75 -7.42 11.45 19.88
CA ALA A 75 -7.82 10.29 19.07
C ALA A 75 -8.17 10.71 17.62
N ARG A 76 -8.90 11.82 17.46
CA ARG A 76 -9.18 12.42 16.14
C ARG A 76 -7.91 12.87 15.44
N MET A 77 -6.99 13.53 16.14
CA MET A 77 -5.71 13.96 15.59
C MET A 77 -4.84 12.77 15.17
N ILE A 78 -4.77 11.71 15.97
CA ILE A 78 -4.06 10.47 15.66
C ILE A 78 -4.63 9.85 14.38
N ARG A 79 -5.96 9.75 14.27
CA ARG A 79 -6.63 9.26 13.06
C ARG A 79 -6.34 10.14 11.84
N ASN A 80 -6.35 11.47 12.02
CA ASN A 80 -6.06 12.43 10.96
C ASN A 80 -4.58 12.45 10.56
N ARG A 81 -3.66 12.11 11.48
CA ARG A 81 -2.21 12.01 11.27
C ARG A 81 -1.78 10.68 10.66
N LEU A 82 -2.39 9.56 11.07
CA LEU A 82 -2.14 8.20 10.54
C LEU A 82 -2.82 7.96 9.19
N GLY A 83 -2.99 9.00 8.38
CA GLY A 83 -3.85 9.02 7.19
C GLY A 83 -3.75 7.78 6.31
N ARG A 84 -4.80 6.97 6.33
CA ARG A 84 -5.33 6.33 5.14
C ARG A 84 -6.85 6.58 5.00
N TRP A 85 -7.18 7.29 3.92
CA TRP A 85 -8.12 6.86 2.88
C TRP A 85 -9.60 6.62 3.27
N ILE A 86 -10.31 7.71 3.58
CA ILE A 86 -11.59 8.01 2.91
C ILE A 86 -11.29 9.16 1.93
N PRO A 87 -11.82 9.20 0.69
CA PRO A 87 -11.48 10.24 -0.29
C PRO A 87 -11.71 11.65 0.25
N LYS A 88 -10.60 12.37 0.53
CA LYS A 88 -10.61 13.77 0.96
C LYS A 88 -11.24 14.73 -0.06
N ILE A 89 -11.47 14.29 -1.29
CA ILE A 89 -12.02 15.13 -2.37
C ILE A 89 -13.50 15.46 -2.15
N ILE A 90 -14.31 14.56 -1.56
CA ILE A 90 -15.75 14.84 -1.33
C ILE A 90 -15.94 15.70 -0.07
N LEU A 91 -15.16 15.46 0.99
CA LEU A 91 -15.30 16.21 2.25
C LEU A 91 -14.71 17.63 2.16
N MET A 92 -13.59 17.84 1.45
CA MET A 92 -12.98 19.16 1.33
C MET A 92 -13.72 20.09 0.37
N ARG A 93 -14.35 19.55 -0.68
CA ARG A 93 -15.20 20.33 -1.58
C ARG A 93 -16.50 20.73 -0.90
N ALA A 94 -17.17 19.78 -0.23
CA ALA A 94 -18.33 20.09 0.60
C ALA A 94 -18.02 21.09 1.71
N GLN A 95 -16.84 21.02 2.35
CA GLN A 95 -16.47 21.95 3.42
C GLN A 95 -16.06 23.34 2.92
N ALA A 96 -15.44 23.43 1.74
CA ALA A 96 -15.18 24.70 1.07
C ALA A 96 -16.49 25.34 0.58
N ASP A 97 -17.42 24.54 0.04
CA ASP A 97 -18.72 25.00 -0.44
C ASP A 97 -19.64 25.40 0.73
N ILE A 98 -19.62 24.68 1.85
CA ILE A 98 -20.32 25.04 3.10
C ILE A 98 -19.71 26.33 3.69
N THR A 99 -18.39 26.47 3.73
CA THR A 99 -17.74 27.68 4.25
C THR A 99 -18.01 28.88 3.34
N ALA A 100 -17.97 28.70 2.02
CA ALA A 100 -18.34 29.73 1.05
C ALA A 100 -19.83 30.10 1.12
N ALA A 101 -20.72 29.13 1.34
CA ALA A 101 -22.15 29.36 1.54
C ALA A 101 -22.42 30.12 2.85
N ILE A 102 -21.76 29.74 3.96
CA ILE A 102 -21.85 30.46 5.25
C ILE A 102 -21.32 31.89 5.11
N MET A 103 -20.17 32.08 4.44
CA MET A 103 -19.60 33.41 4.22
C MET A 103 -20.46 34.26 3.26
N THR A 104 -21.12 33.64 2.29
CA THR A 104 -22.04 34.32 1.36
C THR A 104 -23.35 34.70 2.04
N VAL A 105 -23.91 33.84 2.91
CA VAL A 105 -25.06 34.17 3.76
C VAL A 105 -24.70 35.29 4.74
N MET A 106 -23.52 35.25 5.35
CA MET A 106 -23.04 36.32 6.24
C MET A 106 -22.79 37.64 5.48
N ALA A 107 -22.27 37.58 4.25
CA ALA A 107 -22.07 38.76 3.40
C ALA A 107 -23.39 39.35 2.86
N LEU A 108 -24.38 38.50 2.52
CA LEU A 108 -25.73 38.92 2.12
C LEU A 108 -26.52 39.51 3.29
N LEU A 109 -26.41 38.93 4.49
CA LEU A 109 -26.97 39.50 5.72
C LEU A 109 -26.27 40.82 6.11
N ALA A 110 -25.03 41.04 5.67
CA ALA A 110 -24.26 42.27 5.86
C ALA A 110 -24.32 43.25 4.66
N GLY A 111 -25.03 42.94 3.58
CA GLY A 111 -25.23 43.82 2.43
C GLY A 111 -24.04 43.98 1.46
N ALA A 112 -23.08 43.05 1.40
CA ALA A 112 -21.89 43.16 0.55
C ALA A 112 -21.89 42.17 -0.64
N VAL A 113 -21.62 42.67 -1.86
CA VAL A 113 -21.54 41.88 -3.11
C VAL A 113 -20.07 41.58 -3.46
N PRO A 114 -19.65 40.32 -3.69
CA PRO A 114 -18.29 40.02 -4.14
C PRO A 114 -18.20 39.82 -5.67
N THR A 115 -17.17 40.41 -6.28
CA THR A 115 -16.74 40.13 -7.68
C THR A 115 -15.62 39.09 -7.67
N TRP A 116 -15.71 38.07 -8.53
CA TRP A 116 -14.69 37.02 -8.71
C TRP A 116 -14.13 37.05 -10.13
N GLY A 117 -12.85 37.39 -10.26
CA GLY A 117 -12.03 37.15 -11.46
C GLY A 117 -11.03 36.04 -11.16
N GLY A 118 -11.05 34.96 -11.95
CA GLY A 118 -10.17 33.80 -11.78
C GLY A 118 -9.13 33.70 -12.89
N GLU A 119 -7.87 33.96 -12.55
CA GLU A 119 -6.70 33.45 -13.26
C GLU A 119 -6.65 31.92 -13.11
N ARG A 120 -6.44 31.20 -14.22
CA ARG A 120 -6.15 29.76 -14.22
C ARG A 120 -4.64 29.59 -14.31
N ASP A 121 -4.07 29.01 -13.26
CA ASP A 121 -2.66 28.67 -13.18
C ASP A 121 -2.26 27.50 -14.09
N GLY A 122 -1.02 27.59 -14.57
CA GLY A 122 -0.41 26.80 -15.62
C GLY A 122 -0.27 25.31 -15.34
N GLY A 123 -0.57 24.51 -16.37
CA GLY A 123 -0.08 23.14 -16.48
C GLY A 123 1.46 23.14 -16.58
N GLY A 124 2.12 22.27 -15.82
CA GLY A 124 3.57 22.19 -15.76
C GLY A 124 4.26 21.82 -17.08
N PRO A 125 5.58 22.05 -17.18
CA PRO A 125 6.35 22.00 -18.43
C PRO A 125 6.32 20.64 -19.16
N ALA A 126 6.10 19.53 -18.46
CA ALA A 126 6.02 18.20 -19.06
C ALA A 126 4.79 18.00 -19.98
N ALA A 127 3.67 18.66 -19.67
CA ALA A 127 2.47 18.60 -20.50
C ALA A 127 2.63 19.42 -21.80
N GLN A 128 3.36 20.55 -21.73
CA GLN A 128 3.66 21.38 -22.90
C GLN A 128 4.67 20.70 -23.84
N GLU A 129 5.67 20.01 -23.29
CA GLU A 129 6.69 19.31 -24.10
C GLU A 129 6.11 18.15 -24.93
N THR A 130 5.10 17.46 -24.39
CA THR A 130 4.39 16.38 -25.08
C THR A 130 3.54 16.89 -26.25
N VAL A 131 2.92 18.07 -26.11
CA VAL A 131 2.16 18.74 -27.18
C VAL A 131 3.08 19.24 -28.29
N VAL A 132 4.30 19.69 -27.95
CA VAL A 132 5.28 20.17 -28.93
C VAL A 132 5.90 19.02 -29.75
N ARG A 133 6.13 17.83 -29.17
CA ARG A 133 6.64 16.67 -29.93
C ARG A 133 5.65 16.11 -30.94
N ALA A 134 4.36 16.08 -30.60
CA ALA A 134 3.30 15.68 -31.53
C ALA A 134 3.21 16.62 -32.75
N ALA A 135 3.61 17.89 -32.62
CA ALA A 135 3.65 18.86 -33.71
C ALA A 135 4.88 18.72 -34.63
N ASN A 136 5.94 18.01 -34.19
CA ASN A 136 7.22 17.92 -34.90
C ASN A 136 7.41 16.64 -35.74
N GLY A 137 6.38 15.80 -35.88
CA GLY A 137 6.45 14.60 -36.73
C GLY A 137 7.40 13.50 -36.23
N GLU A 138 7.75 13.50 -34.94
CA GLU A 138 8.39 12.34 -34.30
C GLU A 138 7.41 11.18 -34.30
N ASP A 139 7.89 10.00 -34.72
CA ASP A 139 7.16 8.74 -34.88
C ASP A 139 6.11 8.54 -33.79
N SER A 140 4.84 8.77 -34.14
CA SER A 140 3.70 8.77 -33.22
C SER A 140 3.28 7.37 -32.77
N SER A 141 4.06 6.35 -33.13
CA SER A 141 3.83 4.97 -32.76
C SER A 141 4.04 4.79 -31.26
N PRO A 142 3.10 4.15 -30.53
CA PRO A 142 3.27 3.91 -29.10
C PRO A 142 4.59 3.19 -28.81
N ARG A 143 5.35 3.71 -27.83
CA ARG A 143 6.60 3.10 -27.38
C ARG A 143 6.27 1.87 -26.54
N GLN A 144 6.65 0.69 -27.03
CA GLN A 144 6.40 -0.58 -26.34
C GLN A 144 7.39 -0.78 -25.19
N LEU A 145 6.88 -1.01 -23.99
CA LEU A 145 7.65 -1.47 -22.83
C LEU A 145 7.69 -2.99 -22.79
N GLU A 146 8.86 -3.53 -22.46
CA GLU A 146 9.10 -4.98 -22.30
C GLU A 146 9.28 -5.37 -20.84
N ARG A 147 9.65 -4.42 -19.96
CA ARG A 147 9.79 -4.66 -18.53
C ARG A 147 9.29 -3.50 -17.67
N LEU A 148 8.63 -3.85 -16.58
CA LEU A 148 8.20 -2.93 -15.52
C LEU A 148 8.88 -3.31 -14.21
N VAL A 149 9.60 -2.37 -13.61
CA VAL A 149 10.24 -2.53 -12.31
C VAL A 149 9.49 -1.71 -11.28
N PHE A 150 9.08 -2.34 -10.18
CA PHE A 150 8.46 -1.66 -9.05
C PHE A 150 9.44 -1.54 -7.88
N LEU A 151 9.72 -0.30 -7.45
CA LEU A 151 10.51 -0.01 -6.26
C LEU A 151 9.61 0.56 -5.15
N SER A 152 9.45 -0.20 -4.07
CA SER A 152 8.65 0.20 -2.91
C SER A 152 9.49 0.88 -1.84
N HIS A 153 9.06 2.07 -1.40
CA HIS A 153 9.51 2.74 -0.18
C HIS A 153 11.04 2.75 -0.02
N PRO A 154 11.78 3.36 -0.95
CA PRO A 154 13.23 3.42 -0.84
C PRO A 154 13.66 4.20 0.39
N TYR A 155 14.63 3.67 1.14
CA TYR A 155 15.22 4.31 2.32
C TYR A 155 14.18 4.60 3.42
N ALA A 156 13.16 3.75 3.58
CA ALA A 156 12.06 3.96 4.52
C ALA A 156 12.55 4.16 5.96
N TRP A 157 13.47 3.34 6.44
CA TRP A 157 14.00 3.45 7.80
C TRP A 157 14.84 4.70 7.96
N GLU A 158 15.76 4.94 7.02
CA GLU A 158 16.61 6.13 7.04
C GLU A 158 15.77 7.42 7.01
N LEU A 159 14.75 7.48 6.15
CA LEU A 159 13.83 8.61 6.07
C LEU A 159 13.01 8.78 7.35
N GLN A 160 12.50 7.68 7.91
CA GLN A 160 11.73 7.71 9.15
C GLN A 160 12.55 8.31 10.30
N PHE A 161 13.78 7.84 10.50
CA PHE A 161 14.62 8.31 11.60
C PHE A 161 15.28 9.67 11.32
N ALA A 162 15.47 10.05 10.05
CA ALA A 162 15.88 11.42 9.70
C ALA A 162 14.80 12.46 10.03
N ARG A 163 13.52 12.09 9.88
CA ARG A 163 12.37 12.95 10.24
C ARG A 163 12.08 12.99 11.73
N HIS A 164 12.45 11.92 12.45
CA HIS A 164 12.16 11.71 13.86
C HIS A 164 13.42 11.25 14.62
N PRO A 165 14.46 12.09 14.73
CA PRO A 165 15.73 11.71 15.35
C PRO A 165 15.55 11.28 16.82
N GLU A 166 14.58 11.85 17.53
CA GLU A 166 14.22 11.48 18.91
C GLU A 166 13.73 10.03 19.03
N SER A 167 13.12 9.51 17.96
CA SER A 167 12.66 8.12 17.93
C SER A 167 13.83 7.16 17.69
N ALA A 168 14.93 7.60 17.08
CA ALA A 168 16.05 6.73 16.74
C ALA A 168 16.74 6.13 17.98
N GLU A 169 16.80 6.88 19.08
CA GLU A 169 17.45 6.45 20.31
C GLU A 169 16.67 5.33 21.03
N THR A 170 15.35 5.43 21.02
CA THR A 170 14.43 4.56 21.79
C THR A 170 13.82 3.44 20.96
N TYR A 171 13.75 3.58 19.63
CA TYR A 171 13.10 2.60 18.77
C TYR A 171 13.83 1.26 18.77
N ARG A 172 13.08 0.17 18.97
CA ARG A 172 13.57 -1.20 18.89
C ARG A 172 12.61 -2.03 18.05
N TRP A 173 13.17 -2.81 17.12
CA TRP A 173 12.45 -3.86 16.40
C TRP A 173 13.14 -5.19 16.67
N ALA A 174 12.50 -6.04 17.47
CA ALA A 174 13.18 -7.14 18.15
C ALA A 174 14.47 -6.61 18.84
N ASN A 175 15.63 -7.17 18.50
CA ASN A 175 16.92 -6.77 19.08
C ASN A 175 17.67 -5.72 18.25
N PHE A 176 17.05 -5.15 17.22
CA PHE A 176 17.68 -4.15 16.35
C PHE A 176 17.36 -2.72 16.80
N SER A 177 18.40 -1.91 16.95
CA SER A 177 18.27 -0.46 17.09
C SER A 177 17.93 0.20 15.75
N ALA A 178 17.46 1.45 15.78
CA ALA A 178 17.29 2.27 14.57
C ALA A 178 18.55 2.30 13.70
N ALA A 179 19.73 2.47 14.32
CA ALA A 179 21.01 2.46 13.62
C ALA A 179 21.30 1.12 12.94
N ASN A 180 20.94 -0.01 13.57
CA ASN A 180 21.07 -1.32 12.93
C ASN A 180 20.14 -1.44 11.72
N LEU A 181 18.88 -1.02 11.82
CA LEU A 181 17.91 -1.08 10.73
C LEU A 181 18.36 -0.24 9.53
N VAL A 182 18.80 1.00 9.75
CA VAL A 182 19.34 1.87 8.68
C VAL A 182 20.59 1.26 8.05
N ALA A 183 21.52 0.73 8.86
CA ALA A 183 22.72 0.10 8.33
C ALA A 183 22.39 -1.13 7.47
N MET A 184 21.41 -1.93 7.87
CA MET A 184 20.99 -3.11 7.10
C MET A 184 20.23 -2.73 5.83
N GLU A 185 19.31 -1.76 5.90
CA GLU A 185 18.64 -1.18 4.73
C GLU A 185 19.68 -0.70 3.70
N ARG A 186 20.71 0.05 4.14
CA ARG A 186 21.79 0.55 3.27
C ARG A 186 22.60 -0.54 2.58
N ARG A 187 22.75 -1.74 3.15
CA ARG A 187 23.42 -2.87 2.46
C ARG A 187 22.69 -3.29 1.20
N VAL A 188 21.37 -3.09 1.18
CA VAL A 188 20.53 -3.41 0.04
C VAL A 188 20.36 -2.18 -0.85
N SER A 189 19.96 -1.05 -0.27
CA SER A 189 19.57 0.14 -1.01
C SER A 189 20.73 0.87 -1.69
N SER A 190 21.96 0.70 -1.21
CA SER A 190 23.16 1.25 -1.87
C SER A 190 23.38 0.72 -3.29
N ARG A 191 22.81 -0.44 -3.64
CA ARG A 191 22.90 -1.06 -4.97
C ARG A 191 21.82 -0.56 -5.93
N TRP A 192 20.71 -0.02 -5.43
CA TRP A 192 19.57 0.36 -6.28
C TRP A 192 19.92 1.38 -7.37
N PRO A 193 20.71 2.44 -7.12
CA PRO A 193 21.08 3.36 -8.20
C PRO A 193 21.87 2.69 -9.34
N GLN A 194 22.71 1.69 -9.04
CA GLN A 194 23.40 0.93 -10.10
C GLN A 194 22.43 -0.01 -10.81
N GLU A 195 21.50 -0.65 -10.11
CA GLU A 195 20.50 -1.53 -10.73
C GLU A 195 19.56 -0.76 -11.66
N ILE A 196 19.17 0.48 -11.30
CA ILE A 196 18.41 1.38 -12.19
C ILE A 196 19.17 1.66 -13.48
N ARG A 197 20.48 1.89 -13.42
CA ARG A 197 21.33 2.14 -14.61
C ARG A 197 21.52 0.92 -15.50
N LYS A 198 21.14 -0.29 -15.04
CA LYS A 198 21.14 -1.51 -15.85
C LYS A 198 19.84 -1.70 -16.64
N LEU A 199 18.82 -0.88 -16.39
CA LEU A 199 17.56 -0.97 -17.11
C LEU A 199 17.77 -0.58 -18.59
N GLY A 200 17.27 -1.40 -19.50
CA GLY A 200 17.36 -1.20 -20.95
C GLY A 200 16.44 -0.08 -21.43
N SER A 201 16.45 0.20 -22.73
CA SER A 201 15.66 1.29 -23.34
C SER A 201 14.14 1.06 -23.33
N LYS A 202 13.69 -0.19 -23.16
CA LYS A 202 12.27 -0.59 -23.12
C LYS A 202 11.77 -0.92 -21.70
N ASP A 203 12.53 -0.51 -20.69
CA ASP A 203 12.19 -0.73 -19.30
C ASP A 203 11.58 0.52 -18.68
N ALA A 204 10.65 0.37 -17.76
CA ALA A 204 10.13 1.47 -16.95
C ALA A 204 10.30 1.18 -15.46
N LEU A 205 10.46 2.26 -14.67
CA LEU A 205 10.57 2.19 -13.21
C LEU A 205 9.38 2.92 -12.59
N ILE A 206 8.66 2.20 -11.73
CA ILE A 206 7.60 2.74 -10.88
C ILE A 206 8.16 2.80 -9.46
N LEU A 207 8.26 4.00 -8.89
CA LEU A 207 8.72 4.20 -7.53
C LEU A 207 7.58 4.67 -6.65
N ASN A 208 7.28 3.90 -5.61
CA ASN A 208 6.36 4.30 -4.55
C ASN A 208 7.16 4.91 -3.40
N TYR A 209 6.94 6.19 -3.13
CA TYR A 209 7.64 6.93 -2.09
C TYR A 209 7.12 6.60 -0.68
N PHE A 210 8.00 6.57 0.33
CA PHE A 210 7.62 6.28 1.72
C PHE A 210 7.00 7.50 2.42
N GLY A 211 5.69 7.44 2.63
CA GLY A 211 4.91 8.52 3.22
C GLY A 211 4.24 9.40 2.16
N GLY A 212 3.59 10.48 2.59
CA GLY A 212 3.02 11.46 1.67
C GLY A 212 4.08 12.14 0.80
N ARG A 213 3.67 13.09 -0.05
CA ARG A 213 4.61 13.89 -0.84
C ARG A 213 5.58 14.62 0.11
N PRO A 214 6.90 14.37 0.03
CA PRO A 214 7.87 15.04 0.88
C PRO A 214 8.14 16.47 0.39
N PRO A 215 8.78 17.32 1.21
CA PRO A 215 9.31 18.60 0.74
C PRO A 215 10.34 18.40 -0.38
N ASP A 216 10.40 19.32 -1.34
CA ASP A 216 11.31 19.20 -2.50
C ASP A 216 12.79 19.10 -2.07
N ALA A 217 13.18 19.79 -1.00
CA ALA A 217 14.53 19.70 -0.43
C ALA A 217 14.94 18.26 -0.06
N GLU A 218 13.99 17.43 0.38
CA GLU A 218 14.25 16.03 0.71
C GLU A 218 14.43 15.17 -0.57
N LEU A 219 13.70 15.49 -1.65
CA LEU A 219 13.88 14.84 -2.95
C LEU A 219 15.22 15.22 -3.61
N GLU A 220 15.71 16.43 -3.33
CA GLU A 220 16.95 16.95 -3.92
C GLU A 220 18.21 16.58 -3.14
N LYS A 221 18.11 16.53 -1.80
CA LYS A 221 19.27 16.41 -0.91
C LYS A 221 19.15 15.29 0.14
N GLY A 222 17.98 14.70 0.29
CA GLY A 222 17.74 13.63 1.26
C GLY A 222 18.30 12.26 0.82
N PRO A 223 18.12 11.22 1.65
CA PRO A 223 18.62 9.87 1.39
C PRO A 223 18.20 9.28 0.03
N ILE A 224 17.03 9.66 -0.46
CA ILE A 224 16.49 9.18 -1.74
C ILE A 224 17.11 9.88 -2.96
N ALA A 225 17.75 11.05 -2.79
CA ALA A 225 18.19 11.89 -3.90
C ALA A 225 19.12 11.18 -4.92
N PRO A 226 20.11 10.35 -4.50
CA PRO A 226 20.95 9.61 -5.44
C PRO A 226 20.15 8.63 -6.33
N LEU A 227 19.12 8.01 -5.77
CA LEU A 227 18.23 7.10 -6.49
C LEU A 227 17.37 7.85 -7.51
N LEU A 228 16.78 8.97 -7.11
CA LEU A 228 15.96 9.81 -7.99
C LEU A 228 16.78 10.40 -9.13
N ARG A 229 18.02 10.80 -8.84
CA ARG A 229 18.96 11.28 -9.85
C ARG A 229 19.26 10.20 -10.88
N ALA A 230 19.62 8.99 -10.44
CA ALA A 230 19.88 7.87 -11.34
C ALA A 230 18.65 7.53 -12.20
N ALA A 231 17.44 7.56 -11.62
CA ALA A 231 16.21 7.33 -12.36
C ALA A 231 15.96 8.41 -13.43
N ARG A 232 16.06 9.70 -13.07
CA ARG A 232 15.84 10.81 -14.01
C ARG A 232 16.86 10.82 -15.14
N GLU A 233 18.14 10.66 -14.82
CA GLU A 233 19.24 10.70 -15.80
C GLU A 233 19.19 9.50 -16.77
N HIS A 234 18.88 8.30 -16.28
CA HIS A 234 18.95 7.08 -17.08
C HIS A 234 17.63 6.73 -17.80
N LEU A 235 16.50 6.97 -17.15
CA LEU A 235 15.18 6.56 -17.64
C LEU A 235 14.39 7.70 -18.28
N GLY A 236 14.67 8.95 -17.90
CA GLY A 236 13.91 10.11 -18.35
C GLY A 236 12.43 10.00 -17.99
N ASP A 237 11.57 10.01 -19.01
CA ASP A 237 10.11 9.92 -18.87
C ASP A 237 9.59 8.50 -18.58
N ARG A 238 10.44 7.46 -18.63
CA ARG A 238 10.08 6.07 -18.26
C ARG A 238 10.04 5.83 -16.75
N TYR A 239 10.35 6.86 -15.98
CA TYR A 239 10.33 6.83 -14.53
C TYR A 239 9.08 7.52 -13.99
N LEU A 240 8.34 6.81 -13.13
CA LEU A 240 7.17 7.31 -12.43
C LEU A 240 7.43 7.40 -10.93
N LEU A 241 7.10 8.55 -10.33
CA LEU A 241 7.14 8.77 -8.89
C LEU A 241 5.70 8.86 -8.35
N LEU A 242 5.34 7.91 -7.50
CA LEU A 242 4.04 7.85 -6.86
C LEU A 242 4.17 8.28 -5.39
N PHE A 243 3.23 9.11 -4.95
CA PHE A 243 3.05 9.48 -3.56
C PHE A 243 1.76 8.85 -3.09
N GLY A 244 1.73 8.25 -1.88
CA GLY A 244 0.68 7.37 -1.37
C GLY A 244 -0.72 7.97 -1.17
N THR A 245 -1.24 8.58 -2.21
CA THR A 245 -2.34 9.53 -2.22
C THR A 245 -3.53 9.03 -3.02
N GLN A 246 -3.67 7.72 -3.22
CA GLN A 246 -4.87 7.10 -3.79
C GLN A 246 -5.22 5.81 -3.02
N PRO A 247 -6.45 5.28 -3.11
CA PRO A 247 -6.78 3.93 -2.65
C PRO A 247 -5.89 2.90 -3.38
N ARG A 248 -5.40 1.86 -2.69
CA ARG A 248 -4.41 0.92 -3.26
C ARG A 248 -4.83 0.31 -4.61
N ASN A 249 -6.12 0.01 -4.77
CA ASN A 249 -6.72 -0.57 -5.96
C ASN A 249 -6.85 0.40 -7.15
N GLU A 250 -6.60 1.69 -6.97
CA GLU A 250 -6.59 2.69 -8.06
C GLU A 250 -5.19 2.90 -8.64
N TRP A 251 -4.13 2.52 -7.92
CA TRP A 251 -2.76 2.87 -8.31
C TRP A 251 -2.34 2.19 -9.61
N GLY A 252 -2.73 0.94 -9.84
CA GLY A 252 -2.41 0.27 -11.11
C GLY A 252 -3.01 0.99 -12.31
N ARG A 253 -4.25 1.49 -12.18
CA ARG A 253 -4.92 2.30 -13.22
C ARG A 253 -4.25 3.66 -13.40
N GLU A 254 -3.78 4.27 -12.32
CA GLU A 254 -3.04 5.53 -12.36
C GLU A 254 -1.67 5.37 -13.04
N ILE A 255 -0.94 4.30 -12.74
CA ILE A 255 0.31 3.95 -13.43
C ILE A 255 0.05 3.78 -14.93
N GLN A 256 -0.98 3.01 -15.30
CA GLN A 256 -1.38 2.83 -16.68
C GLN A 256 -1.70 4.14 -17.39
N ARG A 257 -2.47 5.02 -16.74
CA ARG A 257 -2.81 6.35 -17.26
C ARG A 257 -1.53 7.16 -17.52
N GLN A 258 -0.64 7.23 -16.53
CA GLN A 258 0.62 7.96 -16.62
C GLN A 258 1.56 7.42 -17.72
N LEU A 259 1.63 6.10 -17.90
CA LEU A 259 2.40 5.50 -19.00
C LEU A 259 1.80 5.87 -20.37
N ARG A 260 0.48 5.74 -20.53
CA ARG A 260 -0.21 6.08 -21.78
C ARG A 260 -0.08 7.56 -22.15
N GLU A 261 -0.21 8.46 -21.18
CA GLU A 261 -0.03 9.92 -21.40
C GLU A 261 1.38 10.27 -21.87
N ARG A 262 2.37 9.44 -21.55
CA ARG A 262 3.74 9.55 -22.04
C ARG A 262 3.97 8.73 -23.31
N GLY A 263 2.92 8.24 -23.97
CA GLY A 263 3.02 7.48 -25.21
C GLY A 263 3.59 6.07 -25.05
N TYR A 264 3.53 5.48 -23.85
CA TYR A 264 3.96 4.11 -23.61
C TYR A 264 2.79 3.11 -23.62
N THR A 265 3.05 1.92 -24.14
CA THR A 265 2.14 0.77 -24.09
C THR A 265 2.89 -0.48 -23.65
N TYR A 266 2.18 -1.48 -23.18
CA TYR A 266 2.73 -2.79 -22.86
C TYR A 266 1.63 -3.84 -23.03
N ASP A 267 2.02 -5.09 -23.25
CA ASP A 267 1.12 -6.23 -23.22
C ASP A 267 1.11 -6.83 -21.80
N PRO A 268 0.00 -6.76 -21.05
CA PRO A 268 -0.08 -7.29 -19.68
C PRO A 268 0.22 -8.79 -19.55
N ALA A 269 0.10 -9.56 -20.64
CA ALA A 269 0.40 -10.99 -20.66
C ALA A 269 1.88 -11.30 -20.90
N MET A 270 2.61 -10.38 -21.56
CA MET A 270 3.98 -10.60 -22.02
C MET A 270 5.03 -9.74 -21.31
N VAL A 271 4.62 -8.64 -20.69
CA VAL A 271 5.53 -7.71 -20.03
C VAL A 271 6.24 -8.39 -18.85
N LEU A 272 7.56 -8.26 -18.82
CA LEU A 272 8.36 -8.73 -17.69
C LEU A 272 8.16 -7.80 -16.50
N THR A 273 8.14 -8.37 -15.31
CA THR A 273 7.83 -7.62 -14.10
C THR A 273 8.75 -8.07 -12.98
N GLU A 274 9.24 -7.13 -12.19
CA GLU A 274 9.94 -7.43 -10.94
C GLU A 274 9.68 -6.34 -9.92
N SER A 275 9.77 -6.70 -8.63
CA SER A 275 9.67 -5.73 -7.54
C SER A 275 10.82 -5.84 -6.57
N TRP A 276 11.17 -4.72 -5.92
CA TRP A 276 12.14 -4.69 -4.82
C TRP A 276 11.93 -3.44 -3.94
N GLY A 277 12.53 -3.39 -2.76
CA GLY A 277 12.42 -2.25 -1.85
C GLY A 277 12.19 -2.63 -0.39
N GLN A 278 11.43 -1.80 0.34
CA GLN A 278 10.91 -2.12 1.68
C GLN A 278 9.46 -2.60 1.55
N SER A 279 8.98 -3.67 2.20
CA SER A 279 9.64 -4.75 2.92
C SER A 279 9.17 -6.09 2.39
N THR A 280 10.02 -7.14 2.41
CA THR A 280 9.72 -8.51 1.96
C THR A 280 8.34 -8.99 2.39
N GLU A 281 8.01 -8.86 3.67
CA GLU A 281 6.78 -9.35 4.29
C GLU A 281 5.65 -8.33 4.31
N GLY A 282 5.88 -7.17 3.71
CA GLY A 282 5.04 -6.00 3.88
C GLY A 282 4.85 -5.26 2.59
N CYS A 283 5.43 -4.06 2.54
CA CYS A 283 5.04 -3.07 1.55
C CYS A 283 5.34 -3.51 0.12
N VAL A 284 6.50 -4.07 -0.20
CA VAL A 284 6.86 -4.35 -1.60
C VAL A 284 5.89 -5.34 -2.24
N VAL A 285 5.63 -6.47 -1.57
CA VAL A 285 4.74 -7.52 -2.09
C VAL A 285 3.30 -7.02 -2.14
N ASN A 286 2.84 -6.35 -1.08
CA ASN A 286 1.46 -5.88 -0.98
C ASN A 286 1.14 -4.82 -2.06
N PHE A 287 1.98 -3.80 -2.19
CA PHE A 287 1.78 -2.78 -3.22
C PHE A 287 1.96 -3.33 -4.62
N ALA A 288 2.99 -4.17 -4.86
CA ALA A 288 3.19 -4.86 -6.12
C ALA A 288 1.92 -5.60 -6.56
N ALA A 289 1.31 -6.36 -5.65
CA ALA A 289 0.20 -7.22 -5.99
C ALA A 289 -1.10 -6.46 -6.27
N HIS A 290 -1.35 -5.35 -5.58
CA HIS A 290 -2.46 -4.45 -5.92
C HIS A 290 -2.21 -3.67 -7.23
N PHE A 291 -0.96 -3.28 -7.50
CA PHE A 291 -0.66 -2.62 -8.77
C PHE A 291 -0.86 -3.58 -9.92
N ALA A 292 -0.43 -4.83 -9.76
CA ALA A 292 -0.63 -5.85 -10.76
C ALA A 292 -2.10 -6.05 -11.11
N GLU A 293 -2.99 -6.09 -10.11
CA GLU A 293 -4.44 -6.14 -10.36
C GLU A 293 -4.89 -4.92 -11.18
N GLY A 294 -4.61 -3.70 -10.71
CA GLY A 294 -5.05 -2.48 -11.41
C GLY A 294 -4.43 -2.30 -12.79
N MET A 295 -3.29 -2.96 -13.05
CA MET A 295 -2.59 -2.99 -14.34
C MET A 295 -3.02 -4.16 -15.25
N GLY A 296 -3.86 -5.08 -14.76
CA GLY A 296 -4.29 -6.26 -15.50
C GLY A 296 -3.19 -7.29 -15.74
N LEU A 297 -2.15 -7.32 -14.90
CA LEU A 297 -1.01 -8.24 -15.03
C LEU A 297 -1.40 -9.64 -14.56
N ALA A 298 -1.03 -10.67 -15.33
CA ALA A 298 -1.38 -12.05 -15.00
C ALA A 298 -0.57 -12.63 -13.82
N LYS A 299 0.73 -12.30 -13.75
CA LYS A 299 1.69 -12.94 -12.80
C LYS A 299 2.23 -12.01 -11.71
N GLY A 300 1.74 -10.78 -11.62
CA GLY A 300 2.18 -9.87 -10.56
C GLY A 300 3.49 -9.15 -10.81
N PHE A 301 4.11 -8.62 -9.75
CA PHE A 301 5.52 -8.21 -9.74
C PHE A 301 6.29 -9.10 -8.77
N PRO A 302 6.87 -10.22 -9.24
CA PRO A 302 7.59 -11.11 -8.35
C PRO A 302 8.81 -10.37 -7.77
N MET A 303 8.94 -10.45 -6.45
CA MET A 303 9.98 -9.77 -5.70
C MET A 303 11.36 -10.38 -6.01
N ARG A 304 12.38 -9.52 -6.17
CA ARG A 304 13.80 -9.88 -6.23
C ARG A 304 14.39 -9.69 -4.84
N TYR A 305 14.59 -10.80 -4.13
CA TYR A 305 14.90 -10.79 -2.71
C TYR A 305 16.23 -10.07 -2.42
N GLU A 306 17.24 -10.23 -3.27
CA GLU A 306 18.57 -9.67 -3.05
C GLU A 306 18.58 -8.14 -3.07
N LEU A 307 17.53 -7.51 -3.59
CA LEU A 307 17.33 -6.06 -3.64
C LEU A 307 16.20 -5.59 -2.71
N THR A 308 15.70 -6.47 -1.86
CA THR A 308 14.61 -6.17 -0.91
C THR A 308 15.11 -6.30 0.53
N PHE A 309 14.73 -5.35 1.39
CA PHE A 309 15.05 -5.44 2.82
C PHE A 309 13.90 -6.13 3.57
N PRO A 310 14.15 -7.26 4.28
CA PRO A 310 13.11 -7.96 5.04
C PRO A 310 12.80 -7.27 6.38
N ASP A 311 11.57 -7.46 6.89
CA ASP A 311 11.11 -7.03 8.21
C ASP A 311 11.29 -8.12 9.27
N ALA A 312 11.28 -9.41 8.92
CA ALA A 312 11.41 -10.45 9.94
C ALA A 312 12.86 -10.51 10.47
N PRO A 313 13.09 -10.45 11.80
CA PRO A 313 14.43 -10.44 12.38
C PRO A 313 15.32 -11.60 11.92
N PHE A 314 14.75 -12.79 11.79
CA PHE A 314 15.45 -13.99 11.32
C PHE A 314 15.75 -13.97 9.82
N ALA A 315 14.97 -13.26 9.02
CA ALA A 315 15.20 -13.10 7.58
C ALA A 315 16.24 -11.99 7.29
N MET A 316 16.33 -10.98 8.16
CA MET A 316 17.35 -9.92 8.07
C MET A 316 18.79 -10.43 8.20
N THR A 317 18.98 -11.55 8.91
CA THR A 317 20.29 -12.19 9.12
C THR A 317 20.46 -13.50 8.36
N GLY A 318 19.43 -13.93 7.62
CA GLY A 318 19.43 -15.14 6.83
C GLY A 318 20.00 -14.96 5.43
N ASN A 319 20.11 -16.09 4.72
CA ASN A 319 20.52 -16.17 3.33
C ASN A 319 19.31 -16.54 2.48
N PHE A 320 19.08 -15.79 1.40
CA PHE A 320 18.12 -16.21 0.39
C PHE A 320 18.69 -17.35 -0.45
N LEU A 321 17.90 -18.40 -0.65
CA LEU A 321 18.31 -19.56 -1.43
C LEU A 321 17.74 -19.48 -2.84
N GLU A 322 16.41 -19.42 -2.97
CA GLU A 322 15.77 -19.38 -4.27
C GLU A 322 14.31 -18.93 -4.20
N ARG A 323 13.79 -18.54 -5.38
CA ARG A 323 12.37 -18.31 -5.63
C ARG A 323 11.84 -19.41 -6.52
N VAL A 324 10.73 -20.04 -6.14
CA VAL A 324 10.05 -21.08 -6.93
C VAL A 324 8.64 -20.62 -7.26
N ALA A 325 8.28 -20.57 -8.55
CA ALA A 325 6.91 -20.32 -8.97
C ALA A 325 6.04 -21.57 -8.73
N LEU A 326 4.81 -21.38 -8.23
CA LEU A 326 3.89 -22.50 -7.98
C LEU A 326 3.06 -22.78 -9.24
N GLY A 327 3.57 -23.67 -10.09
CA GLY A 327 2.91 -24.03 -11.36
C GLY A 327 2.62 -22.80 -12.22
N ASP A 328 1.40 -22.71 -12.74
CA ASP A 328 0.92 -21.56 -13.54
C ASP A 328 0.24 -20.47 -12.71
N SER A 329 0.28 -20.55 -11.37
CA SER A 329 -0.33 -19.54 -10.50
C SER A 329 0.48 -18.24 -10.46
N ASP A 330 -0.11 -17.20 -9.89
CA ASP A 330 0.57 -15.95 -9.54
C ASP A 330 1.38 -16.06 -8.24
N VAL A 331 1.37 -17.22 -7.56
CA VAL A 331 2.01 -17.38 -6.26
C VAL A 331 3.44 -17.86 -6.42
N SER A 332 4.35 -17.27 -5.65
CA SER A 332 5.74 -17.70 -5.58
C SER A 332 6.13 -18.05 -4.15
N LEU A 333 6.93 -19.09 -4.02
CA LEU A 333 7.65 -19.48 -2.82
C LEU A 333 8.99 -18.75 -2.78
N TYR A 334 9.35 -18.25 -1.60
CA TYR A 334 10.66 -17.72 -1.29
C TYR A 334 11.29 -18.60 -0.22
N LEU A 335 12.34 -19.31 -0.58
CA LEU A 335 13.09 -20.20 0.30
C LEU A 335 14.37 -19.50 0.75
N SER A 336 14.61 -19.54 2.06
CA SER A 336 15.75 -18.93 2.72
C SER A 336 16.30 -19.86 3.81
N GLU A 337 17.48 -19.53 4.31
CA GLU A 337 18.14 -20.20 5.41
C GLU A 337 18.43 -19.17 6.50
N SER A 338 18.15 -19.49 7.77
CA SER A 338 18.51 -18.63 8.89
C SER A 338 20.03 -18.62 9.10
N LYS A 339 20.51 -17.70 9.95
CA LYS A 339 21.93 -17.66 10.33
C LYS A 339 22.42 -18.97 10.95
N GLU A 340 21.53 -19.71 11.60
CA GLU A 340 21.78 -21.00 12.25
C GLU A 340 21.66 -22.20 11.30
N GLY A 341 21.43 -21.98 9.99
CA GLY A 341 21.33 -23.04 9.00
C GLY A 341 19.94 -23.69 8.90
N ARG A 342 18.90 -23.15 9.57
CA ARG A 342 17.53 -23.68 9.46
C ARG A 342 16.86 -23.10 8.23
N SER A 343 16.32 -23.97 7.37
CA SER A 343 15.52 -23.54 6.23
C SER A 343 14.15 -23.02 6.67
N PHE A 344 13.74 -21.91 6.06
CA PHE A 344 12.41 -21.36 6.19
C PHE A 344 11.90 -20.83 4.86
N ALA A 345 10.58 -20.81 4.70
CA ALA A 345 9.97 -20.34 3.48
C ALA A 345 8.68 -19.56 3.70
N ILE A 346 8.31 -18.77 2.71
CA ILE A 346 7.09 -17.95 2.70
C ILE A 346 6.50 -17.91 1.30
N PHE A 347 5.17 -17.86 1.22
CA PHE A 347 4.44 -17.70 -0.03
C PHE A 347 3.96 -16.27 -0.20
N PHE A 348 4.14 -15.73 -1.41
CA PHE A 348 3.62 -14.42 -1.78
C PHE A 348 2.75 -14.52 -3.03
N PRO A 349 1.52 -13.96 -2.99
CA PRO A 349 0.72 -13.79 -4.20
C PRO A 349 1.31 -12.66 -5.05
N GLY A 350 1.36 -12.89 -6.36
CA GLY A 350 1.77 -11.90 -7.35
C GLY A 350 0.67 -10.88 -7.62
N VAL A 351 -0.60 -11.26 -7.49
CA VAL A 351 -1.76 -10.39 -7.70
C VAL A 351 -2.66 -10.47 -6.47
N LEU A 352 -3.13 -9.34 -5.96
CA LEU A 352 -4.15 -9.31 -4.90
C LEU A 352 -5.41 -8.71 -5.48
N ARG A 353 -6.49 -9.49 -5.52
CA ARG A 353 -7.75 -9.07 -6.14
C ARG A 353 -8.72 -8.49 -5.12
N ASP A 354 -9.30 -7.34 -5.43
CA ASP A 354 -10.33 -6.72 -4.61
C ASP A 354 -11.53 -7.67 -4.46
N GLY A 355 -11.95 -7.90 -3.21
CA GLY A 355 -13.07 -8.79 -2.89
C GLY A 355 -12.77 -10.28 -3.03
N GLU A 356 -11.55 -10.68 -3.38
CA GLU A 356 -11.15 -12.10 -3.40
C GLU A 356 -11.12 -12.64 -1.98
N SER A 357 -11.83 -13.74 -1.76
CA SER A 357 -11.77 -14.50 -0.51
C SER A 357 -10.32 -14.95 -0.24
N ASN A 358 -9.93 -15.07 1.04
CA ASN A 358 -8.61 -15.59 1.43
C ASN A 358 -8.20 -16.83 0.62
N ARG A 359 -7.13 -16.73 -0.17
CA ARG A 359 -6.53 -17.89 -0.85
C ARG A 359 -5.61 -18.64 0.11
N TYR A 360 -5.43 -19.93 -0.16
CA TYR A 360 -4.52 -20.78 0.61
C TYR A 360 -3.53 -21.47 -0.31
N VAL A 361 -2.38 -21.81 0.26
CA VAL A 361 -1.50 -22.83 -0.31
C VAL A 361 -1.73 -24.12 0.46
N GLU A 362 -2.14 -25.15 -0.26
CA GLU A 362 -2.19 -26.51 0.23
C GLU A 362 -0.81 -27.13 0.22
N LEU A 363 -0.35 -27.50 1.41
CA LEU A 363 0.95 -28.11 1.61
C LEU A 363 0.81 -29.52 2.17
N VAL A 364 1.38 -30.49 1.46
CA VAL A 364 1.49 -31.89 1.89
C VAL A 364 2.89 -32.09 2.47
N VAL A 365 3.00 -32.06 3.79
CA VAL A 365 4.26 -32.27 4.52
C VAL A 365 3.96 -32.95 5.84
N ASP A 366 4.92 -33.70 6.38
CA ASP A 366 4.82 -34.30 7.71
C ASP A 366 4.69 -33.17 8.77
N PRO A 367 3.59 -33.13 9.54
CA PRO A 367 3.43 -32.17 10.65
C PRO A 367 4.57 -32.21 11.67
N ALA A 368 5.20 -33.35 11.84
CA ALA A 368 6.33 -33.50 12.75
C ALA A 368 7.59 -32.80 12.23
N SER A 369 7.71 -32.58 10.90
CA SER A 369 8.91 -32.00 10.28
C SER A 369 8.86 -30.48 10.09
N VAL A 370 7.69 -29.85 10.30
CA VAL A 370 7.52 -28.40 10.13
C VAL A 370 6.94 -27.70 11.36
N GLU A 371 7.25 -26.41 11.49
CA GLU A 371 6.52 -25.47 12.34
C GLU A 371 6.18 -24.20 11.57
N PHE A 372 5.20 -23.45 12.09
CA PHE A 372 4.76 -22.21 11.48
C PHE A 372 4.93 -21.06 12.45
N THR A 373 5.48 -19.95 11.97
CA THR A 373 5.60 -18.72 12.77
C THR A 373 5.08 -17.52 12.00
N ASN A 374 4.83 -16.43 12.70
CA ASN A 374 4.65 -15.13 12.08
C ASN A 374 6.02 -14.44 11.85
N LYS A 375 6.01 -13.22 11.29
CA LYS A 375 7.23 -12.43 11.07
C LYS A 375 7.99 -12.02 12.34
N LYS A 376 7.38 -12.12 13.52
CA LYS A 376 8.05 -11.90 14.81
C LYS A 376 8.69 -13.18 15.37
N GLY A 377 8.48 -14.32 14.71
CA GLY A 377 8.92 -15.63 15.19
C GLY A 377 7.96 -16.26 16.21
N GLU A 378 6.78 -15.67 16.41
CA GLU A 378 5.77 -16.25 17.32
C GLU A 378 5.07 -17.43 16.60
N PRO A 379 4.84 -18.56 17.27
CA PRO A 379 4.15 -19.70 16.67
C PRO A 379 2.75 -19.35 16.16
N VAL A 380 2.37 -19.94 15.01
CA VAL A 380 1.05 -19.79 14.39
C VAL A 380 0.43 -21.16 14.15
N THR A 381 -0.85 -21.32 14.50
CA THR A 381 -1.60 -22.53 14.14
C THR A 381 -2.12 -22.41 12.72
N VAL A 382 -1.70 -23.33 11.85
CA VAL A 382 -2.22 -23.44 10.48
C VAL A 382 -3.25 -24.57 10.41
N PRO A 383 -4.47 -24.31 9.92
CA PRO A 383 -5.50 -25.34 9.85
C PRO A 383 -5.11 -26.48 8.93
N ARG A 384 -5.61 -27.68 9.25
CA ARG A 384 -5.42 -28.89 8.47
C ARG A 384 -6.74 -29.46 7.99
N GLU A 385 -6.77 -29.88 6.75
CA GLU A 385 -7.94 -30.48 6.11
C GLU A 385 -7.46 -31.62 5.22
N GLU A 386 -8.06 -32.80 5.35
CA GLU A 386 -7.70 -34.00 4.57
C GLU A 386 -6.18 -34.31 4.59
N GLY A 387 -5.53 -34.08 5.74
CA GLY A 387 -4.09 -34.31 5.92
C GLY A 387 -3.17 -33.21 5.40
N ARG A 388 -3.70 -32.17 4.74
CA ARG A 388 -2.95 -31.05 4.16
C ARG A 388 -2.99 -29.82 5.06
N PHE A 389 -1.92 -29.04 5.11
CA PHE A 389 -1.95 -27.70 5.70
C PHE A 389 -2.55 -26.71 4.73
N ARG A 390 -3.45 -25.84 5.19
CA ARG A 390 -3.99 -24.71 4.43
C ARG A 390 -3.29 -23.42 4.88
N VAL A 391 -2.13 -23.14 4.30
CA VAL A 391 -1.33 -21.95 4.64
C VAL A 391 -1.99 -20.72 4.03
N PRO A 392 -2.46 -19.75 4.82
CA PRO A 392 -3.13 -18.58 4.26
C PRO A 392 -2.14 -17.73 3.45
N LEU A 393 -2.54 -17.35 2.24
CA LEU A 393 -1.84 -16.31 1.49
C LEU A 393 -2.18 -14.96 2.10
N TYR A 394 -1.19 -14.08 2.14
CA TYR A 394 -1.32 -12.77 2.75
C TYR A 394 -2.16 -11.83 1.87
N VAL A 395 -3.49 -11.87 2.00
CA VAL A 395 -4.42 -11.21 1.05
C VAL A 395 -4.81 -9.78 1.43
N ASP A 396 -4.85 -9.42 2.72
CA ASP A 396 -5.46 -8.15 3.17
C ASP A 396 -4.46 -7.05 3.53
N GLY A 397 -3.17 -7.37 3.63
CA GLY A 397 -2.15 -6.42 4.06
C GLY A 397 -2.20 -6.05 5.55
N TYR A 398 -2.98 -6.77 6.36
CA TYR A 398 -3.16 -6.54 7.79
C TYR A 398 -2.96 -7.80 8.66
N GLY A 399 -3.03 -9.00 8.09
CA GLY A 399 -2.58 -10.22 8.76
C GLY A 399 -1.08 -10.24 9.09
N LEU A 400 -0.61 -11.30 9.75
CA LEU A 400 0.83 -11.54 9.85
C LEU A 400 1.21 -12.64 8.85
N PRO A 401 2.23 -12.41 8.00
CA PRO A 401 2.67 -13.43 7.06
C PRO A 401 3.12 -14.69 7.80
N VAL A 402 2.77 -15.84 7.23
CA VAL A 402 3.09 -17.15 7.80
C VAL A 402 4.37 -17.68 7.18
N TYR A 403 5.34 -17.92 8.04
CA TYR A 403 6.59 -18.59 7.74
C TYR A 403 6.49 -20.07 8.05
N ILE A 404 7.10 -20.88 7.19
CA ILE A 404 7.17 -22.33 7.31
C ILE A 404 8.62 -22.67 7.60
N TRP A 405 8.87 -23.31 8.73
CA TRP A 405 10.20 -23.69 9.15
C TRP A 405 10.36 -25.19 9.12
N GLU A 406 11.56 -25.63 8.77
CA GLU A 406 11.97 -27.00 9.01
C GLU A 406 12.42 -27.18 10.48
N LYS A 407 11.95 -28.27 11.12
CA LYS A 407 12.33 -28.63 12.49
C LYS A 407 13.67 -29.36 12.54
N ASP A 408 13.86 -30.33 11.65
CA ASP A 408 15.05 -31.19 11.57
C ASP A 408 15.83 -30.88 10.29
N ILE A 409 17.04 -30.37 10.44
CA ILE A 409 17.84 -29.58 9.49
C ILE A 409 18.18 -30.31 8.15
N LYS A 410 17.23 -30.45 7.21
CA LYS A 410 17.49 -30.93 5.85
C LYS A 410 16.59 -30.28 4.78
N ALA A 411 17.02 -29.10 4.32
CA ALA A 411 16.41 -28.29 3.24
C ALA A 411 15.79 -29.05 2.04
N PRO A 412 16.36 -30.17 1.53
CA PRO A 412 15.79 -30.87 0.38
C PRO A 412 14.34 -31.37 0.58
N ALA A 413 13.97 -31.78 1.80
CA ALA A 413 12.63 -32.32 2.07
C ALA A 413 11.57 -31.22 2.02
N LEU A 414 11.86 -30.08 2.67
CA LEU A 414 11.01 -28.90 2.62
C LEU A 414 10.84 -28.40 1.18
N LYS A 415 11.94 -28.30 0.41
CA LYS A 415 11.87 -27.90 -1.00
C LYS A 415 10.97 -28.81 -1.84
N ALA A 416 11.11 -30.13 -1.71
CA ALA A 416 10.29 -31.09 -2.46
C ALA A 416 8.80 -30.98 -2.11
N ALA A 417 8.47 -30.85 -0.82
CA ALA A 417 7.10 -30.66 -0.37
C ALA A 417 6.49 -29.35 -0.88
N LEU A 418 7.27 -28.26 -0.86
CA LEU A 418 6.82 -26.94 -1.32
C LEU A 418 6.67 -26.87 -2.85
N ALA A 419 7.47 -27.61 -3.61
CA ALA A 419 7.33 -27.69 -5.07
C ALA A 419 6.05 -28.43 -5.50
N ALA A 420 5.52 -29.31 -4.67
CA ALA A 420 4.25 -30.01 -4.90
C ALA A 420 3.01 -29.22 -4.38
N ALA A 421 3.23 -28.07 -3.75
CA ALA A 421 2.17 -27.26 -3.18
C ALA A 421 1.23 -26.72 -4.26
N ARG A 422 -0.04 -26.53 -3.90
CA ARG A 422 -1.09 -26.05 -4.81
C ARG A 422 -1.81 -24.86 -4.22
N VAL A 423 -2.17 -23.90 -5.06
CA VAL A 423 -3.01 -22.78 -4.65
C VAL A 423 -4.47 -23.23 -4.72
N SER A 424 -5.21 -23.04 -3.63
CA SER A 424 -6.66 -23.29 -3.60
C SER A 424 -7.43 -22.04 -3.16
N PRO A 425 -8.62 -21.80 -3.74
CA PRO A 425 -9.52 -20.75 -3.28
C PRO A 425 -10.05 -21.08 -1.87
N ARG A 426 -10.60 -20.09 -1.16
CA ARG A 426 -11.41 -20.36 0.03
C ARG A 426 -12.57 -21.24 -0.39
N ALA A 427 -12.86 -22.29 0.37
CA ALA A 427 -14.14 -22.97 0.23
C ALA A 427 -15.22 -21.94 0.62
N PRO A 428 -16.31 -21.77 -0.15
CA PRO A 428 -17.42 -20.95 0.31
C PRO A 428 -17.90 -21.49 1.67
N GLU A 429 -17.97 -20.60 2.67
CA GLU A 429 -18.47 -20.92 4.01
C GLU A 429 -19.96 -21.23 4.03
#